data_AF-A0A3D5Q3X2-F1
#
_entry.id   AF-A0A3D5Q3X2-F1
#
_cell.length_a   1.000
_cell.length_b   1.000
_cell.length_c   1.000
_cell.angle_alpha   90.00
_cell.angle_beta   90.00
_cell.angle_gamma   90.00
#
_symmetry.space_group_name_H-M   'P 1'
#
loop_
_entity.id
_entity.type
_entity.pdbx_description
1 polymer ?
#
loop_
_entity_poly.entity_id
_entity_poly.type
_entity_poly.pdbx_seq_one_letter_code
_entity_poly.pdbx_strand_id
1 'polypeptide(L)'
;EIIRIPGYTEDEKVNIALRYLLPKQLKANGLRKDELAMPEATLRDLIRYYTREAGVRGLEREIAKICRKVVRDNVEAGKKQTVTIEPDALEDYSGVKKFQYGLAEDVNRIGQVTGLAWTQVGGELLTIECALTRGKGRVIKTGSLGDVMQESIQAALTVVRSRAAGLGISDDFHEKHDLHIHVPEGATPKDGPSAGVGMCTALVSALTQIPVRADVAMTGEITL
;
A
#
# COMPACT_ATOMS: atom_id res chain seq x y z
N GLU A 1 -0.47 -24.80 -19.49
CA GLU A 1 -0.49 -24.69 -18.02
C GLU A 1 0.26 -23.42 -17.63
N ILE A 2 -0.36 -22.52 -16.84
CA ILE A 2 0.26 -21.25 -16.46
C ILE A 2 0.76 -21.41 -15.02
N ILE A 3 2.07 -21.28 -14.81
CA ILE A 3 2.68 -21.34 -13.48
C ILE A 3 2.73 -19.92 -12.91
N ARG A 4 1.98 -19.68 -11.82
CA ARG A 4 1.97 -18.39 -11.12
C ARG A 4 3.05 -18.37 -10.04
N ILE A 5 3.98 -17.42 -10.14
CA ILE A 5 5.02 -17.23 -9.13
C ILE A 5 4.56 -16.10 -8.19
N PRO A 6 4.37 -16.35 -6.88
CA PRO A 6 4.00 -15.33 -5.92
C PRO A 6 5.14 -14.32 -5.68
N GLY A 7 4.83 -13.23 -5.00
CA GLY A 7 5.84 -12.29 -4.50
C GLY A 7 6.66 -12.87 -3.37
N TYR A 8 7.72 -12.17 -3.00
CA TYR A 8 8.60 -12.53 -1.88
C TYR A 8 8.24 -11.74 -0.62
N THR A 9 8.32 -12.39 0.53
CA THR A 9 8.27 -11.76 1.86
C THR A 9 9.52 -10.90 2.11
N GLU A 10 9.48 -10.05 3.13
CA GLU A 10 10.61 -9.18 3.49
C GLU A 10 11.90 -9.98 3.74
N ASP A 11 11.82 -11.04 4.55
CA ASP A 11 12.97 -11.88 4.89
C ASP A 11 13.48 -12.67 3.68
N GLU A 12 12.59 -13.12 2.78
CA GLU A 12 13.01 -13.73 1.51
C GLU A 12 13.77 -12.74 0.63
N LYS A 13 13.27 -11.50 0.50
CA LYS A 13 13.96 -10.45 -0.28
C LYS A 13 15.31 -10.09 0.30
N VAL A 14 15.42 -9.99 1.62
CA VAL A 14 16.70 -9.77 2.32
C VAL A 14 17.67 -10.91 2.00
N ASN A 15 17.24 -12.16 2.10
CA ASN A 15 18.07 -13.33 1.77
C ASN A 15 18.48 -13.35 0.28
N ILE A 16 17.56 -13.00 -0.63
CA ILE A 16 17.84 -12.88 -2.06
C ILE A 16 18.87 -11.78 -2.32
N ALA A 17 18.75 -10.64 -1.63
CA ALA A 17 19.68 -9.53 -1.76
C ALA A 17 21.09 -9.90 -1.29
N LEU A 18 21.21 -10.50 -0.10
CA LEU A 18 22.50 -10.94 0.46
C LEU A 18 23.18 -12.00 -0.41
N ARG A 19 22.43 -13.03 -0.84
CA ARG A 19 23.01 -14.19 -1.53
C ARG A 19 23.27 -13.94 -3.02
N TYR A 20 22.46 -13.10 -3.66
CA TYR A 20 22.47 -12.97 -5.12
C TYR A 20 22.62 -11.53 -5.60
N LEU A 21 21.76 -10.59 -5.17
CA LEU A 21 21.72 -9.26 -5.79
C LEU A 21 22.96 -8.43 -5.46
N LEU A 22 23.37 -8.38 -4.19
CA LEU A 22 24.54 -7.63 -3.76
C LEU A 22 25.83 -8.18 -4.41
N PRO A 23 26.16 -9.49 -4.35
CA PRO A 23 27.33 -10.03 -5.05
C PRO A 23 27.32 -9.78 -6.55
N LYS A 24 26.14 -9.88 -7.19
CA LYS A 24 25.96 -9.61 -8.63
C LYS A 24 26.26 -8.15 -8.95
N GLN A 25 25.72 -7.21 -8.16
CA GLN A 25 25.91 -5.77 -8.39
C GLN A 25 27.34 -5.30 -8.06
N LEU A 26 27.98 -5.85 -7.03
CA LEU A 26 29.40 -5.57 -6.75
C LEU A 26 30.26 -5.93 -7.97
N LYS A 27 30.09 -7.14 -8.51
CA LYS A 27 30.82 -7.60 -9.70
C LYS A 27 30.52 -6.73 -10.93
N ALA A 28 29.24 -6.40 -11.17
CA ALA A 28 28.83 -5.60 -12.31
C ALA A 28 29.37 -4.17 -12.29
N ASN A 29 29.58 -3.59 -11.10
CA ASN A 29 30.11 -2.23 -10.94
C ASN A 29 31.64 -2.20 -10.65
N GLY A 30 32.31 -3.35 -10.70
CA GLY A 30 33.77 -3.44 -10.51
C GLY A 30 34.26 -3.26 -9.07
N LEU A 31 33.38 -3.41 -8.08
CA LEU A 31 33.73 -3.39 -6.66
C LEU A 31 34.20 -4.77 -6.18
N ARG A 32 35.21 -4.78 -5.32
CA ARG A 32 35.63 -5.99 -4.59
C ARG A 32 34.70 -6.25 -3.40
N LYS A 33 34.67 -7.50 -2.92
CA LYS A 33 33.77 -7.92 -1.83
C LYS A 33 34.03 -7.20 -0.50
N ASP A 34 35.25 -6.72 -0.31
CA ASP A 34 35.73 -6.00 0.86
C ASP A 34 35.58 -4.47 0.73
N GLU A 35 35.08 -3.96 -0.39
CA GLU A 35 34.93 -2.50 -0.61
C GLU A 35 33.54 -1.99 -0.19
N LEU A 36 32.53 -2.86 -0.14
CA LEU A 36 31.19 -2.49 0.27
C LEU A 36 30.53 -3.62 1.07
N ALA A 37 30.12 -3.30 2.29
CA ALA A 37 29.29 -4.14 3.13
C ALA A 37 27.93 -3.47 3.37
N MET A 38 26.85 -4.24 3.26
CA MET A 38 25.51 -3.83 3.63
C MET A 38 24.96 -4.82 4.64
N PRO A 39 24.80 -4.42 5.91
CA PRO A 39 24.13 -5.21 6.94
C PRO A 39 22.69 -5.57 6.53
N GLU A 40 22.17 -6.62 7.17
CA GLU A 40 20.79 -7.06 6.96
C GLU A 40 19.78 -5.94 7.22
N ALA A 41 20.00 -5.15 8.28
CA ALA A 41 19.17 -4.00 8.64
C ALA A 41 19.10 -2.97 7.51
N THR A 42 20.23 -2.66 6.87
CA THR A 42 20.29 -1.73 5.74
C THR A 42 19.50 -2.23 4.54
N LEU A 43 19.62 -3.53 4.21
CA LEU A 43 18.85 -4.13 3.13
C LEU A 43 17.35 -4.13 3.43
N ARG A 44 16.98 -4.39 4.70
CA ARG A 44 15.60 -4.33 5.17
C ARG A 44 15.02 -2.92 5.01
N ASP A 45 15.74 -1.88 5.40
CA ASP A 45 15.31 -0.49 5.23
C ASP A 45 15.22 -0.08 3.75
N LEU A 46 16.14 -0.58 2.92
CA LEU A 46 16.08 -0.39 1.48
C LEU A 46 14.82 -1.00 0.87
N ILE A 47 14.42 -2.20 1.33
CA ILE A 47 13.16 -2.83 0.94
C ILE A 47 11.96 -1.99 1.39
N ARG A 48 11.93 -1.52 2.64
CA ARG A 48 10.78 -0.82 3.25
C ARG A 48 10.54 0.59 2.71
N TYR A 49 11.60 1.38 2.55
CA TYR A 49 11.47 2.81 2.29
C TYR A 49 11.81 3.21 0.84
N TYR A 50 12.47 2.33 0.08
CA TYR A 50 12.95 2.64 -1.27
C TYR A 50 12.40 1.73 -2.36
N THR A 51 11.67 0.66 -1.99
CA THR A 51 10.99 -0.23 -2.94
C THR A 51 9.53 -0.47 -2.53
N ARG A 52 8.63 -0.63 -3.52
CA ARG A 52 7.24 -1.09 -3.31
C ARG A 52 6.85 -1.98 -4.48
N GLU A 53 7.12 -3.28 -4.33
CA GLU A 53 6.92 -4.28 -5.38
C GLU A 53 6.75 -5.68 -4.76
N ALA A 54 6.18 -6.63 -5.50
CA ALA A 54 6.16 -8.04 -5.09
C ALA A 54 7.50 -8.76 -5.36
N GLY A 55 8.24 -8.32 -6.39
CA GLY A 55 9.53 -8.87 -6.80
C GLY A 55 10.74 -8.18 -6.14
N VAL A 56 11.87 -8.19 -6.85
CA VAL A 56 13.15 -7.60 -6.40
C VAL A 56 13.84 -6.73 -7.47
N ARG A 57 13.11 -6.28 -8.50
CA ARG A 57 13.70 -5.49 -9.60
C ARG A 57 14.04 -4.06 -9.15
N GLY A 58 13.15 -3.44 -8.39
CA GLY A 58 13.41 -2.19 -7.68
C GLY A 58 14.57 -2.33 -6.71
N LEU A 59 14.57 -3.40 -5.91
CA LEU A 59 15.66 -3.70 -4.96
C LEU A 59 17.02 -3.81 -5.66
N GLU A 60 17.11 -4.53 -6.78
CA GLU A 60 18.34 -4.62 -7.57
C GLU A 60 18.80 -3.27 -8.11
N ARG A 61 17.87 -2.42 -8.58
CA ARG A 61 18.20 -1.06 -9.08
C ARG A 61 18.75 -0.15 -8.00
N GLU A 62 18.19 -0.20 -6.79
CA GLU A 62 18.67 0.59 -5.66
C GLU A 62 20.05 0.11 -5.19
N ILE A 63 20.28 -1.21 -5.08
CA ILE A 63 21.61 -1.75 -4.78
C ILE A 63 22.64 -1.31 -5.84
N ALA A 64 22.26 -1.33 -7.12
CA ALA A 64 23.12 -0.85 -8.21
C ALA A 64 23.43 0.66 -8.09
N LYS A 65 22.45 1.47 -7.69
CA LYS A 65 22.62 2.92 -7.46
C LYS A 65 23.64 3.16 -6.35
N ILE A 66 23.51 2.44 -5.24
CA ILE A 66 24.46 2.50 -4.11
C ILE A 66 25.86 2.11 -4.57
N CYS A 67 26.01 0.98 -5.27
CA CYS A 67 27.32 0.55 -5.79
C CYS A 67 27.98 1.63 -6.65
N ARG A 68 27.24 2.26 -7.58
CA ARG A 68 27.78 3.35 -8.42
C ARG A 68 28.21 4.57 -7.61
N LYS A 69 27.46 4.91 -6.56
CA LYS A 69 27.80 6.04 -5.67
C LYS A 69 29.10 5.73 -4.93
N VAL A 70 29.24 4.55 -4.34
CA VAL A 70 30.46 4.10 -3.64
C VAL A 70 31.68 4.11 -4.58
N VAL A 71 31.53 3.63 -5.81
CA VAL A 71 32.61 3.68 -6.82
C VAL A 71 33.07 5.12 -7.05
N ARG A 72 32.13 6.06 -7.27
CA ARG A 72 32.47 7.46 -7.48
C ARG A 72 33.19 8.05 -6.26
N ASP A 73 32.68 7.80 -5.06
CA ASP A 73 33.25 8.34 -3.83
C ASP A 73 34.68 7.80 -3.58
N ASN A 74 34.93 6.52 -3.88
CA ASN A 74 36.27 5.91 -3.80
C ASN A 74 37.25 6.50 -4.82
N VAL A 75 36.77 6.85 -6.03
CA VAL A 75 37.59 7.50 -7.07
C VAL A 75 37.94 8.93 -6.67
N GLU A 76 36.98 9.70 -6.15
CA GLU A 76 37.18 11.07 -5.68
C GLU A 76 38.12 11.14 -4.46
N ALA A 77 37.99 10.19 -3.53
CA ALA A 77 38.85 10.12 -2.35
C ALA A 77 40.28 9.62 -2.65
N GLY A 78 40.53 9.07 -3.85
CA GLY A 78 41.82 8.51 -4.26
C GLY A 78 42.27 7.30 -3.42
N LYS A 79 41.37 6.72 -2.60
CA LYS A 79 41.64 5.57 -1.72
C LYS A 79 40.48 4.59 -1.80
N LYS A 80 40.82 3.31 -1.95
CA LYS A 80 39.86 2.21 -1.86
C LYS A 80 39.59 1.90 -0.39
N GLN A 81 38.53 2.50 0.16
CA GLN A 81 38.11 2.25 1.54
C GLN A 81 36.99 1.21 1.57
N THR A 82 36.98 0.39 2.61
CA THR A 82 35.84 -0.47 2.94
C THR A 82 34.73 0.40 3.49
N VAL A 83 33.63 0.50 2.75
CA VAL A 83 32.45 1.26 3.17
C VAL A 83 31.42 0.29 3.73
N THR A 84 31.01 0.48 4.97
CA THR A 84 29.84 -0.21 5.52
C THR A 84 28.70 0.79 5.55
N ILE A 85 27.61 0.49 4.84
CA ILE A 85 26.45 1.37 4.78
C ILE A 85 25.46 0.92 5.85
N GLU A 86 25.43 1.66 6.96
CA GLU A 86 24.41 1.50 7.99
C GLU A 86 23.07 2.12 7.57
N PRO A 87 21.95 1.75 8.21
CA PRO A 87 20.62 2.26 7.83
C PRO A 87 20.53 3.78 7.78
N ASP A 88 21.16 4.48 8.73
CA ASP A 88 21.12 5.95 8.83
C ASP A 88 21.82 6.64 7.65
N ALA A 89 22.79 5.97 7.02
CA ALA A 89 23.52 6.51 5.88
C ALA A 89 22.77 6.32 4.55
N LEU A 90 21.68 5.53 4.50
CA LEU A 90 20.98 5.21 3.25
C LEU A 90 20.50 6.45 2.49
N GLU A 91 20.14 7.52 3.21
CA GLU A 91 19.64 8.75 2.60
C GLU A 91 20.69 9.44 1.72
N ASP A 92 21.98 9.36 2.09
CA ASP A 92 23.09 9.93 1.33
C ASP A 92 23.35 9.20 0.00
N TYR A 93 22.97 7.92 -0.08
CA TYR A 93 23.18 7.07 -1.26
C TYR A 93 21.93 6.95 -2.13
N SER A 94 20.76 6.73 -1.52
CA SER A 94 19.49 6.48 -2.21
C SER A 94 18.56 7.69 -2.26
N GLY A 95 18.88 8.78 -1.55
CA GLY A 95 18.08 9.99 -1.41
C GLY A 95 17.06 9.90 -0.28
N VAL A 96 16.17 10.90 -0.16
CA VAL A 96 15.07 10.89 0.82
C VAL A 96 14.22 9.62 0.69
N LYS A 97 13.65 9.15 1.81
CA LYS A 97 12.75 7.99 1.84
C LYS A 97 11.60 8.19 0.85
N LYS A 98 11.40 7.22 -0.05
CA LYS A 98 10.40 7.30 -1.13
C LYS A 98 9.03 6.80 -0.71
N PHE A 99 9.02 5.84 0.21
CA PHE A 99 7.82 5.20 0.73
C PHE A 99 7.79 5.31 2.25
N GLN A 100 6.58 5.33 2.78
CA GLN A 100 6.32 5.23 4.20
C GLN A 100 6.07 3.76 4.54
N TYR A 101 6.65 3.28 5.63
CA TYR A 101 6.45 1.93 6.16
C TYR A 101 6.04 2.04 7.62
N GLY A 102 5.10 1.21 8.05
CA GLY A 102 4.58 1.22 9.42
C GLY A 102 3.51 2.28 9.70
N LEU A 103 3.21 3.18 8.76
CA LEU A 103 2.04 4.04 8.83
C LEU A 103 0.82 3.27 8.28
N ALA A 104 0.27 2.36 9.08
CA ALA A 104 -1.20 2.32 9.15
C ALA A 104 -1.62 3.76 9.52
N GLU A 105 -2.75 4.28 9.03
CA GLU A 105 -3.15 5.60 9.51
C GLU A 105 -3.23 5.55 11.05
N ASP A 106 -2.35 6.24 11.80
CA ASP A 106 -2.25 6.02 13.26
C ASP A 106 -3.51 6.46 14.02
N VAL A 107 -4.48 7.05 13.32
CA VAL A 107 -5.69 7.65 13.87
C VAL A 107 -6.91 6.96 13.30
N ASN A 108 -7.74 6.41 14.18
CA ASN A 108 -9.06 5.90 13.83
C ASN A 108 -9.90 7.05 13.27
N ARG A 109 -10.48 6.85 12.08
CA ARG A 109 -11.23 7.89 11.37
C ARG A 109 -12.64 7.46 11.05
N ILE A 110 -13.54 8.44 11.03
CA ILE A 110 -14.94 8.24 10.68
C ILE A 110 -15.05 8.16 9.16
N GLY A 111 -15.74 7.14 8.67
CA GLY A 111 -16.01 6.95 7.24
C GLY A 111 -14.79 6.53 6.42
N GLN A 112 -13.64 6.22 7.04
CA GLN A 112 -12.44 5.79 6.33
C GLN A 112 -12.08 4.35 6.72
N VAL A 113 -11.93 3.48 5.73
CA VAL A 113 -11.66 2.05 5.91
C VAL A 113 -10.48 1.64 5.06
N THR A 114 -9.57 0.85 5.62
CA THR A 114 -8.49 0.20 4.87
C THR A 114 -8.99 -1.11 4.25
N GLY A 115 -9.06 -1.15 2.93
CA GLY A 115 -9.42 -2.33 2.14
C GLY A 115 -8.19 -3.04 1.55
N LEU A 116 -8.34 -4.32 1.21
CA LEU A 116 -7.34 -5.06 0.42
C LEU A 116 -7.85 -5.26 -1.02
N ALA A 117 -7.06 -4.80 -1.99
CA ALA A 117 -7.27 -5.06 -3.41
C ALA A 117 -6.26 -6.07 -3.93
N TRP A 118 -6.68 -6.77 -4.99
CA TRP A 118 -5.77 -7.54 -5.82
C TRP A 118 -5.51 -6.79 -7.12
N THR A 119 -4.24 -6.51 -7.40
CA THR A 119 -3.79 -5.95 -8.67
C THR A 119 -3.00 -7.00 -9.45
N GLN A 120 -2.75 -6.74 -10.74
CA GLN A 120 -1.93 -7.61 -11.58
C GLN A 120 -0.51 -7.83 -11.03
N VAL A 121 -0.01 -6.90 -10.21
CA VAL A 121 1.36 -6.94 -9.66
C VAL A 121 1.42 -7.42 -8.21
N GLY A 122 0.28 -7.68 -7.57
CA GLY A 122 0.21 -8.15 -6.17
C GLY A 122 -0.98 -7.61 -5.40
N GLY A 123 -1.03 -7.91 -4.11
CA GLY A 123 -1.99 -7.29 -3.19
C GLY A 123 -1.61 -5.84 -2.88
N GLU A 124 -2.59 -4.97 -2.75
CA GLU A 124 -2.43 -3.55 -2.42
C GLU A 124 -3.45 -3.12 -1.36
N LEU A 125 -3.04 -2.23 -0.45
CA LEU A 125 -3.95 -1.55 0.45
C LEU A 125 -4.63 -0.40 -0.29
N LEU A 126 -5.95 -0.32 -0.20
CA LEU A 126 -6.72 0.81 -0.69
C LEU A 126 -7.45 1.47 0.47
N THR A 127 -7.73 2.75 0.33
CA THR A 127 -8.57 3.48 1.28
C THR A 127 -9.97 3.58 0.69
N ILE A 128 -11.01 3.30 1.47
CA ILE A 128 -12.40 3.56 1.11
C ILE A 128 -12.88 4.68 2.02
N GLU A 129 -13.33 5.76 1.42
CA GLU A 129 -13.82 6.95 2.12
C GLU A 129 -15.32 7.11 1.86
N CYS A 130 -16.08 7.43 2.91
CA CYS A 130 -17.49 7.77 2.84
C CYS A 130 -17.73 9.08 3.60
N ALA A 131 -18.24 10.08 2.89
CA ALA A 131 -18.66 11.34 3.47
C ALA A 131 -20.19 11.48 3.42
N LEU A 132 -20.73 12.11 4.47
CA LEU A 132 -22.15 12.40 4.60
C LEU A 132 -22.36 13.92 4.53
N THR A 133 -23.28 14.36 3.69
CA THR A 133 -23.69 15.77 3.63
C THR A 133 -25.21 15.87 3.64
N ARG A 134 -25.77 17.01 4.09
CA ARG A 134 -27.22 17.23 4.02
C ARG A 134 -27.64 17.34 2.56
N GLY A 135 -28.69 16.63 2.18
CA GLY A 135 -29.06 16.47 0.78
C GLY A 135 -30.42 15.85 0.57
N LYS A 136 -30.58 15.15 -0.56
CA LYS A 136 -31.84 14.55 -1.02
C LYS A 136 -31.69 13.05 -1.34
N GLY A 137 -30.73 12.37 -0.72
CA GLY A 137 -30.52 10.94 -0.96
C GLY A 137 -29.61 10.60 -2.13
N ARG A 138 -28.81 11.54 -2.65
CA ARG A 138 -27.93 11.26 -3.79
C ARG A 138 -26.73 10.43 -3.35
N VAL A 139 -26.37 9.44 -4.17
CA VAL A 139 -25.16 8.63 -3.98
C VAL A 139 -24.14 9.00 -5.05
N ILE A 140 -23.10 9.72 -4.64
CA ILE A 140 -21.98 10.14 -5.47
C ILE A 140 -20.86 9.13 -5.31
N LYS A 141 -20.28 8.68 -6.42
CA LYS A 141 -19.22 7.66 -6.45
C LYS A 141 -18.05 8.14 -7.30
N THR A 142 -16.84 8.07 -6.78
CA THR A 142 -15.62 8.61 -7.42
C THR A 142 -14.43 7.68 -7.19
N GLY A 143 -13.41 7.76 -8.07
CA GLY A 143 -12.21 6.91 -7.98
C GLY A 143 -12.09 5.84 -9.08
N SER A 144 -12.67 6.09 -10.25
CA SER A 144 -12.57 5.22 -11.44
C SER A 144 -13.09 3.78 -11.17
N LEU A 145 -14.32 3.70 -10.65
CA LEU A 145 -14.97 2.44 -10.26
C LEU A 145 -15.67 1.77 -11.46
N GLY A 146 -15.37 0.50 -11.69
CA GLY A 146 -16.07 -0.33 -12.67
C GLY A 146 -17.48 -0.73 -12.22
N ASP A 147 -18.23 -1.40 -13.10
CA ASP A 147 -19.65 -1.68 -12.89
C ASP A 147 -19.90 -2.62 -11.70
N VAL A 148 -19.05 -3.63 -11.49
CA VAL A 148 -19.19 -4.59 -10.37
C VAL A 148 -18.99 -3.88 -9.03
N MET A 149 -18.05 -2.94 -8.99
CA MET A 149 -17.81 -2.15 -7.80
C MET A 149 -18.98 -1.17 -7.53
N GLN A 150 -19.63 -0.66 -8.57
CA GLN A 150 -20.84 0.15 -8.42
C GLN A 150 -22.04 -0.65 -7.89
N GLU A 151 -22.21 -1.89 -8.35
CA GLU A 151 -23.21 -2.83 -7.80
C GLU A 151 -22.94 -3.13 -6.32
N SER A 152 -21.67 -3.31 -5.95
CA SER A 152 -21.25 -3.52 -4.56
C SER A 152 -21.64 -2.35 -3.65
N ILE A 153 -21.52 -1.10 -4.13
CA ILE A 153 -21.99 0.07 -3.41
C ILE A 153 -23.50 0.02 -3.16
N GLN A 154 -24.29 -0.39 -4.16
CA GLN A 154 -25.74 -0.48 -4.04
C GLN A 154 -26.17 -1.60 -3.07
N ALA A 155 -25.50 -2.75 -3.12
CA ALA A 155 -25.71 -3.83 -2.17
C ALA A 155 -25.39 -3.37 -0.73
N ALA A 156 -24.26 -2.68 -0.52
CA ALA A 156 -23.87 -2.14 0.77
C ALA A 156 -24.92 -1.20 1.33
N LEU A 157 -25.39 -0.25 0.51
CA LEU A 157 -26.43 0.69 0.90
C LEU A 157 -27.72 -0.01 1.32
N THR A 158 -28.10 -1.06 0.58
CA THR A 158 -29.32 -1.83 0.87
C THR A 158 -29.19 -2.61 2.18
N VAL A 159 -28.04 -3.23 2.43
CA VAL A 159 -27.76 -3.93 3.70
C VAL A 159 -27.77 -2.96 4.89
N VAL A 160 -27.16 -1.78 4.74
CA VAL A 160 -27.16 -0.76 5.80
C VAL A 160 -28.58 -0.27 6.06
N ARG A 161 -29.37 -0.04 5.01
CA ARG A 161 -30.76 0.39 5.13
C ARG A 161 -31.63 -0.66 5.80
N SER A 162 -31.50 -1.93 5.43
CA SER A 162 -32.31 -3.02 6.02
C SER A 162 -31.97 -3.28 7.50
N ARG A 163 -30.77 -2.89 7.94
CA ARG A 163 -30.28 -3.07 9.32
C ARG A 163 -30.20 -1.75 10.12
N ALA A 164 -30.76 -0.65 9.60
CA ALA A 164 -30.60 0.69 10.16
C ALA A 164 -30.97 0.76 11.65
N ALA A 165 -32.17 0.27 12.01
CA ALA A 165 -32.65 0.24 13.39
C ALA A 165 -31.70 -0.51 14.35
N GLY A 166 -31.17 -1.67 13.93
CA GLY A 166 -30.25 -2.46 14.75
C GLY A 166 -28.85 -1.84 14.91
N LEU A 167 -28.49 -0.91 14.03
CA LEU A 167 -27.22 -0.20 14.02
C LEU A 167 -27.31 1.22 14.62
N GLY A 168 -28.49 1.65 15.07
CA GLY A 168 -28.71 3.00 15.60
C GLY A 168 -28.68 4.10 14.53
N ILE A 169 -28.99 3.76 13.28
CA ILE A 169 -29.04 4.68 12.14
C ILE A 169 -30.50 5.12 11.93
N SER A 170 -30.73 6.40 11.66
CA SER A 170 -32.08 6.92 11.35
C SER A 170 -32.63 6.31 10.07
N ASP A 171 -33.85 5.77 10.08
CA ASP A 171 -34.46 5.11 8.91
C ASP A 171 -34.59 6.04 7.68
N ASP A 172 -34.65 7.35 7.91
CA ASP A 172 -34.80 8.38 6.87
C ASP A 172 -33.45 8.95 6.33
N PHE A 173 -32.31 8.37 6.73
CA PHE A 173 -30.99 8.89 6.33
C PHE A 173 -30.85 9.00 4.81
N HIS A 174 -31.40 8.02 4.10
CA HIS A 174 -31.36 7.86 2.65
C HIS A 174 -32.19 8.91 1.89
N GLU A 175 -33.04 9.69 2.59
CA GLU A 175 -33.81 10.78 2.00
C GLU A 175 -33.22 12.15 2.35
N LYS A 176 -32.60 12.27 3.53
CA LYS A 176 -32.14 13.56 4.09
C LYS A 176 -30.65 13.85 3.86
N HIS A 177 -29.88 12.85 3.44
CA HIS A 177 -28.44 13.00 3.26
C HIS A 177 -27.98 12.52 1.89
N ASP A 178 -27.01 13.24 1.34
CA ASP A 178 -26.24 12.78 0.19
C ASP A 178 -24.99 12.04 0.70
N LEU A 179 -24.71 10.90 0.09
CA LEU A 179 -23.57 10.03 0.36
C LEU A 179 -22.54 10.22 -0.73
N HIS A 180 -21.27 10.39 -0.36
CA HIS A 180 -20.16 10.41 -1.30
C HIS A 180 -19.16 9.32 -0.92
N ILE A 181 -19.08 8.31 -1.78
CA ILE A 181 -18.09 7.22 -1.65
C ILE A 181 -16.93 7.51 -2.60
N HIS A 182 -15.73 7.55 -2.04
CA HIS A 182 -14.49 7.75 -2.76
C HIS A 182 -13.54 6.58 -2.51
N VAL A 183 -12.95 6.06 -3.59
CA VAL A 183 -11.88 5.06 -3.48
C VAL A 183 -10.66 5.65 -4.20
N PRO A 184 -9.71 6.28 -3.48
CA PRO A 184 -8.53 6.93 -4.05
C PRO A 184 -7.69 5.99 -4.92
N GLU A 185 -6.82 6.60 -5.73
CA GLU A 185 -6.05 6.09 -6.89
C GLU A 185 -6.75 6.32 -8.22
N GLY A 186 -6.37 7.41 -8.89
CA GLY A 186 -7.14 8.04 -9.97
C GLY A 186 -6.98 7.44 -11.38
N ALA A 187 -6.06 6.50 -11.61
CA ALA A 187 -5.77 6.00 -12.97
C ALA A 187 -5.90 4.49 -13.15
N THR A 188 -5.86 3.71 -12.07
CA THR A 188 -6.03 2.26 -12.07
C THR A 188 -7.52 1.93 -11.92
N PRO A 189 -8.18 1.32 -12.93
CA PRO A 189 -9.57 0.89 -12.79
C PRO A 189 -9.70 -0.09 -11.64
N LYS A 190 -10.69 0.15 -10.76
CA LYS A 190 -11.00 -0.74 -9.63
C LYS A 190 -12.32 -1.41 -9.93
N ASP A 191 -12.27 -2.71 -10.15
CA ASP A 191 -13.45 -3.49 -10.46
C ASP A 191 -13.38 -4.85 -9.78
N GLY A 192 -14.48 -5.23 -9.11
CA GLY A 192 -14.59 -6.46 -8.32
C GLY A 192 -15.35 -6.28 -7.01
N PRO A 193 -15.97 -7.35 -6.49
CA PRO A 193 -16.86 -7.29 -5.34
C PRO A 193 -16.13 -7.31 -3.98
N SER A 194 -14.81 -7.52 -3.98
CA SER A 194 -14.01 -7.78 -2.78
C SER A 194 -13.90 -6.60 -1.80
N ALA A 195 -14.37 -5.41 -2.17
CA ALA A 195 -14.42 -4.23 -1.31
C ALA A 195 -15.77 -4.05 -0.59
N GLY A 196 -16.75 -4.94 -0.81
CA GLY A 196 -18.11 -4.81 -0.30
C GLY A 196 -18.20 -4.59 1.21
N VAL A 197 -17.48 -5.41 1.99
CA VAL A 197 -17.46 -5.28 3.46
C VAL A 197 -16.86 -3.95 3.91
N GLY A 198 -15.85 -3.46 3.18
CA GLY A 198 -15.20 -2.18 3.45
C GLY A 198 -16.12 -1.00 3.16
N MET A 199 -16.88 -1.05 2.06
CA MET A 199 -17.90 -0.04 1.73
C MET A 199 -19.02 0.01 2.75
N CYS A 200 -19.53 -1.16 3.17
CA CYS A 200 -20.55 -1.25 4.21
C CYS A 200 -20.05 -0.66 5.52
N THR A 201 -18.81 -0.99 5.93
CA THR A 201 -18.20 -0.46 7.16
C THR A 201 -18.00 1.06 7.09
N ALA A 202 -17.55 1.59 5.95
CA ALA A 202 -17.37 3.03 5.75
C ALA A 202 -18.70 3.78 5.84
N LEU A 203 -19.77 3.23 5.23
CA LEU A 203 -21.12 3.78 5.30
C LEU A 203 -21.65 3.81 6.74
N VAL A 204 -21.58 2.68 7.45
CA VAL A 204 -22.04 2.60 8.85
C VAL A 204 -21.26 3.56 9.73
N SER A 205 -19.94 3.62 9.57
CA SER A 205 -19.08 4.55 10.30
C SER A 205 -19.49 6.01 10.06
N ALA A 206 -19.68 6.41 8.80
CA ALA A 206 -20.10 7.76 8.45
C ALA A 206 -21.50 8.12 9.01
N LEU A 207 -22.43 7.16 9.03
CA LEU A 207 -23.79 7.38 9.53
C LEU A 207 -23.88 7.40 11.06
N THR A 208 -23.07 6.59 11.73
CA THR A 208 -23.07 6.47 13.21
C THR A 208 -22.07 7.38 13.91
N GLN A 209 -21.16 8.00 13.15
CA GLN A 209 -20.03 8.79 13.67
C GLN A 209 -19.09 7.97 14.57
N ILE A 210 -19.03 6.65 14.37
CA ILE A 210 -18.12 5.75 15.08
C ILE A 210 -16.86 5.55 14.23
N PRO A 211 -15.66 5.87 14.73
CA PRO A 211 -14.43 5.77 13.96
C PRO A 211 -14.03 4.31 13.71
N VAL A 212 -13.56 4.01 12.50
CA VAL A 212 -13.05 2.69 12.13
C VAL A 212 -11.65 2.53 12.68
N ARG A 213 -11.34 1.33 13.14
CA ARG A 213 -9.99 0.94 13.56
C ARG A 213 -9.01 0.99 12.40
N ALA A 214 -7.99 1.81 12.51
CA ALA A 214 -7.03 2.01 11.44
C ALA A 214 -5.95 0.91 11.35
N ASP A 215 -5.84 0.07 12.38
CA ASP A 215 -4.98 -1.12 12.40
C ASP A 215 -5.63 -2.37 11.77
N VAL A 216 -6.83 -2.23 11.18
CA VAL A 216 -7.59 -3.32 10.56
C VAL A 216 -7.73 -3.08 9.06
N ALA A 217 -7.25 -4.04 8.27
CA ALA A 217 -7.54 -4.13 6.84
C ALA A 217 -8.60 -5.22 6.59
N MET A 218 -9.50 -5.01 5.63
CA MET A 218 -10.57 -5.96 5.33
C MET A 218 -10.79 -6.18 3.83
N THR A 219 -11.32 -7.35 3.49
CA THR A 219 -11.74 -7.73 2.14
C THR A 219 -12.85 -8.76 2.24
N GLY A 220 -13.81 -8.69 1.33
CA GLY A 220 -14.98 -9.54 1.33
C GLY A 220 -16.09 -8.99 0.45
N GLU A 221 -16.70 -9.88 -0.30
CA GLU A 221 -17.97 -9.63 -0.98
C GLU A 221 -19.11 -9.52 0.03
N ILE A 222 -20.16 -8.79 -0.34
CA ILE A 222 -21.38 -8.65 0.43
C ILE A 222 -22.57 -9.06 -0.42
N THR A 223 -23.60 -9.56 0.24
CA THR A 223 -24.87 -9.92 -0.37
C THR A 223 -26.01 -9.13 0.28
N LEU A 224 -27.13 -9.03 -0.41
CA LEU A 224 -28.37 -8.41 0.08
C LEU A 224 -28.95 -9.14 1.30
#